data_AF-A0A133UVH1-F1
#
_entry.id   AF-A0A133UVH1-F1
#
_cell.length_a   1.000
_cell.length_b   1.000
_cell.length_c   1.000
_cell.angle_alpha   90.00
_cell.angle_beta   90.00
_cell.angle_gamma   90.00
#
_symmetry.space_group_name_H-M   'P 1'
#
loop_
_entity.id
_entity.type
_entity.pdbx_description
1 polymer ?
#
loop_
_entity_poly.entity_id
_entity_poly.type
_entity_poly.pdbx_seq_one_letter_code
_entity_poly.pdbx_strand_id
1 'polypeptide(L)' 'MSTISAKIPERLKRELEEEGINISETVRKSLEDELKRRRRKRLREKAEDLRSRLREKIDVEQMTAMIRETRGEH' A
#
# COMPACT_ATOMS: atom_id res chain seq x y z
N MET A 1 -8.11 19.53 15.29
CA MET A 1 -7.28 18.39 15.72
C MET A 1 -8.12 17.52 16.66
N SER A 2 -8.00 16.20 16.59
CA SER A 2 -8.66 15.28 17.53
C SER A 2 -7.62 14.70 18.49
N THR A 3 -8.00 14.52 19.75
CA THR A 3 -7.14 13.91 20.77
C THR A 3 -7.42 12.41 20.84
N ILE A 4 -6.36 11.61 20.87
CA ILE A 4 -6.43 10.18 21.14
C ILE A 4 -5.75 9.90 22.48
N SER A 5 -6.30 8.98 23.27
CA SER A 5 -5.69 8.52 24.52
C SER A 5 -5.36 7.05 24.40
N ALA A 6 -4.11 6.69 24.67
CA ALA A 6 -3.62 5.32 24.66
C ALA A 6 -2.76 5.09 25.91
N LYS A 7 -2.97 3.95 26.58
CA LYS A 7 -2.14 3.55 27.71
C LYS A 7 -0.83 2.95 27.20
N ILE A 8 0.27 3.38 27.80
CA ILE A 8 1.60 2.82 27.58
C ILE A 8 2.23 2.45 28.92
N PRO A 9 3.17 1.47 28.95
CA PRO A 9 3.93 1.16 30.15
C PRO A 9 4.67 2.39 30.66
N GLU A 10 4.73 2.59 31.99
CA GLU A 10 5.40 3.76 32.58
C GLU A 10 6.88 3.83 32.22
N ARG A 11 7.57 2.69 32.17
CA ARG A 11 8.99 2.65 31.76
C ARG A 11 9.20 3.28 30.38
N LEU A 12 8.31 2.96 29.43
CA LEU A 12 8.43 3.43 28.05
C LEU A 12 8.20 4.94 27.98
N LYS A 13 7.22 5.45 28.73
CA LYS A 13 7.01 6.89 28.83
C LYS A 13 8.27 7.58 29.35
N ARG A 14 8.88 7.02 30.39
CA ARG A 14 10.12 7.55 31.00
C ARG A 14 11.28 7.57 30.02
N GLU A 15 11.55 6.45 29.36
CA GLU A 15 12.62 6.34 28.35
C GLU A 15 12.41 7.37 27.23
N LEU A 16 11.18 7.54 26.74
CA LEU A 16 10.87 8.54 25.71
C LEU A 16 11.07 9.99 26.20
N GLU A 17 10.74 10.28 27.45
CA GLU A 17 10.94 11.61 28.06
C GLU A 17 12.41 11.91 28.31
N GLU A 18 13.19 10.94 28.80
CA GLU A 18 14.64 11.06 29.04
C GLU A 18 15.42 11.29 27.74
N GLU A 19 15.02 10.62 26.66
CA GLU A 19 15.58 10.80 25.32
C GLU A 19 15.06 12.07 24.61
N GLY A 20 14.17 12.84 25.24
CA GLY A 20 13.61 14.08 24.67
C GLY A 20 12.72 13.85 23.44
N ILE A 21 12.15 12.66 23.29
CA ILE A 21 11.36 12.29 22.12
C ILE A 21 9.99 12.95 22.17
N ASN A 22 9.63 13.67 21.10
CA ASN A 22 8.29 14.22 20.97
C ASN A 22 7.28 13.11 20.62
N ILE A 23 6.58 12.62 21.65
CA ILE A 23 5.58 11.53 21.53
C ILE A 23 4.48 11.92 20.53
N SER A 24 3.98 13.15 20.59
CA SER A 24 2.88 13.61 19.72
C SER A 24 3.27 13.61 18.25
N GLU A 25 4.47 14.11 17.93
CA GLU A 25 4.99 14.10 16.57
C GLU A 25 5.27 12.68 16.09
N THR A 26 5.90 11.86 16.93
CA THR A 26 6.24 10.47 16.61
C THR A 26 4.99 9.64 16.32
N VAL A 27 3.96 9.75 17.16
CA VAL A 27 2.69 9.04 16.96
C VAL A 27 2.00 9.52 15.69
N ARG A 28 1.94 10.84 15.44
CA ARG A 28 1.34 11.40 14.21
C ARG A 28 2.00 10.85 12.97
N LYS A 29 3.33 10.94 12.89
CA LYS A 29 4.12 10.47 11.75
C LYS A 29 3.96 8.96 11.54
N SER A 30 3.97 8.18 12.62
CA SER A 30 3.79 6.73 12.56
C SER A 30 2.41 6.34 12.02
N LEU A 31 1.35 7.04 12.45
CA LEU A 31 0.00 6.81 11.94
C LEU A 31 -0.14 7.20 10.47
N GLU A 32 0.45 8.31 10.04
CA GLU A 32 0.45 8.75 8.64
C GLU A 32 1.20 7.75 7.74
N ASP A 33 2.37 7.29 8.18
CA ASP A 33 3.17 6.31 7.44
C ASP A 33 2.46 4.95 7.33
N GLU A 34 1.83 4.48 8.41
CA GLU A 34 1.04 3.25 8.39
C GLU A 34 -0.15 3.35 7.42
N LEU A 35 -0.85 4.49 7.42
CA LEU A 35 -1.92 4.75 6.45
C LEU A 35 -1.39 4.75 5.02
N LYS A 36 -0.25 5.40 4.77
CA LYS A 36 0.38 5.46 3.45
C LYS A 36 0.79 4.07 2.96
N ARG A 37 1.36 3.24 3.85
CA ARG A 37 1.71 1.84 3.57
C ARG A 37 0.47 1.01 3.21
N ARG A 38 -0.60 1.09 4.01
CA ARG A 38 -1.86 0.38 3.74
C ARG A 38 -2.52 0.82 2.44
N ARG A 39 -2.54 2.12 2.14
CA ARG A 39 -3.08 2.65 0.87
C ARG A 39 -2.32 2.08 -0.33
N ARG A 40 -0.98 2.09 -0.28
CA ARG A 40 -0.13 1.49 -1.33
C ARG A 40 -0.39 0.00 -1.50
N LYS A 41 -0.52 -0.74 -0.39
CA LYS A 41 -0.83 -2.17 -0.43
C LYS A 41 -2.16 -2.43 -1.15
N ARG A 42 -3.23 -1.73 -0.76
CA ARG A 42 -4.55 -1.83 -1.40
C ARG A 42 -4.53 -1.49 -2.89
N LEU A 43 -3.75 -0.49 -3.29
CA LEU A 43 -3.61 -0.14 -4.71
C LEU A 43 -2.90 -1.24 -5.50
N ARG A 44 -1.85 -1.85 -4.94
CA ARG A 44 -1.16 -3.00 -5.56
C ARG A 44 -2.09 -4.20 -5.69
N GLU A 45 -2.82 -4.54 -4.61
CA GLU A 45 -3.79 -5.64 -4.61
C GLU A 45 -4.88 -5.43 -5.68
N LYS A 46 -5.41 -4.21 -5.82
CA LYS A 46 -6.38 -3.89 -6.88
C LYS A 46 -5.80 -3.99 -8.28
N ALA A 47 -4.56 -3.54 -8.49
CA ALA A 47 -3.91 -3.65 -9.78
C ALA A 47 -3.64 -5.12 -10.16
N GLU A 48 -3.28 -5.95 -9.17
CA GLU A 48 -3.06 -7.38 -9.36
C GLU A 48 -4.38 -8.12 -9.66
N ASP A 49 -5.45 -7.84 -8.91
CA ASP A 49 -6.80 -8.37 -9.18
C ASP A 49 -7.26 -8.01 -10.60
N LEU A 50 -7.11 -6.74 -11.00
CA LEU A 50 -7.45 -6.31 -12.35
C LEU A 50 -6.62 -7.03 -13.41
N ARG A 51 -5.30 -7.19 -13.19
CA ARG A 51 -4.42 -7.92 -14.10
C ARG A 51 -4.80 -9.40 -14.21
N SER A 52 -5.20 -10.04 -13.10
CA SER A 52 -5.70 -11.42 -13.12
C SER A 52 -6.95 -11.52 -13.97
N ARG A 53 -7.95 -10.68 -13.68
CA ARG A 53 -9.23 -10.68 -14.42
C ARG A 53 -9.05 -10.38 -15.91
N LEU A 54 -8.12 -9.48 -16.25
CA LEU A 54 -7.78 -9.20 -17.65
C LEU A 54 -7.09 -10.39 -18.31
N ARG A 55 -6.18 -11.10 -17.63
CA ARG A 55 -5.60 -12.35 -18.17
C ARG A 55 -6.59 -13.49 -18.28
N GLU A 56 -7.57 -13.57 -17.38
CA GLU A 56 -8.64 -14.57 -17.45
C GLU A 56 -9.63 -14.27 -18.60
N LYS A 57 -9.87 -12.99 -18.90
CA LYS A 57 -10.79 -12.57 -19.97
C LYS A 57 -10.12 -12.43 -21.33
N ILE A 58 -8.85 -12.07 -21.36
CA ILE A 58 -8.05 -11.92 -22.57
C ILE A 58 -7.18 -13.17 -22.65
N ASP A 59 -7.61 -14.11 -23.48
CA ASP A 59 -6.76 -15.20 -23.91
C ASP A 59 -5.57 -14.59 -24.65
N VAL A 60 -4.45 -14.44 -23.93
CA VAL A 60 -3.25 -13.76 -24.40
C VAL A 60 -2.74 -14.44 -25.68
N GLU A 61 -3.02 -15.73 -25.86
CA GLU A 61 -2.71 -16.46 -27.09
C GLU A 61 -3.57 -15.99 -28.27
N GLN A 62 -4.88 -15.79 -28.10
CA GLN A 62 -5.76 -15.28 -29.16
C GLN A 62 -5.41 -13.84 -29.54
N MET A 63 -5.06 -13.00 -28.57
CA MET A 63 -4.61 -11.64 -28.85
C MET A 63 -3.25 -11.63 -29.60
N THR A 64 -2.34 -12.53 -29.23
CA THR A 64 -1.04 -12.67 -29.91
C THR A 64 -1.19 -13.24 -31.32
N ALA A 65 -2.14 -14.16 -31.53
CA ALA A 65 -2.49 -14.71 -32.84
C ALA A 65 -3.04 -13.61 -33.77
N MET A 66 -4.01 -12.81 -33.30
CA MET A 66 -4.55 -11.69 -34.08
C MET A 66 -3.48 -10.64 -34.44
N ILE A 67 -2.56 -10.33 -33.53
CA ILE A 67 -1.45 -9.39 -33.82
C ILE A 67 -0.48 -9.98 -34.85
N ARG A 68 -0.22 -11.29 -34.82
CA ARG A 68 0.62 -11.97 -35.81
C ARG A 68 -0.04 -12.03 -37.18
N GLU A 69 -1.35 -12.31 -37.25
CA GLU A 69 -2.11 -12.25 -38.50
C GLU A 69 -2.08 -10.84 -39.10
N THR A 70 -2.31 -9.80 -38.30
CA THR A 70 -2.28 -8.41 -38.78
C THR A 70 -0.90 -7.98 -39.29
N ARG A 71 0.18 -8.56 -38.76
CA ARG A 71 1.57 -8.29 -39.22
C ARG A 71 1.98 -9.14 -40.41
N GLY A 72 1.30 -10.25 -40.68
CA GLY A 72 1.58 -11.14 -41.80
C GLY A 72 0.98 -10.69 -43.14
N GLU A 73 0.10 -9.67 -43.12
CA GLU A 73 -0.61 -9.19 -44.32
C GLU A 73 -0.12 -7.80 -44.82
N HIS A 74 1.13 -7.44 -44.51
CA HIS A 74 1.83 -6.29 -45.11
C HIS A 74 3.23 -6.66 -45.59
#